data_AF-A0A537W407-F1
#
_entry.id   AF-A0A537W407-F1
#
_cell.length_a   1.000
_cell.length_b   1.000
_cell.length_c   1.000
_cell.angle_alpha   90.00
_cell.angle_beta   90.00
_cell.angle_gamma   90.00
#
_symmetry.space_group_name_H-M   'P 1'
#
loop_
_entity.id
_entity.type
_entity.pdbx_description
1 polymer ?
#
loop_
_entity_poly.entity_id
_entity_poly.type
_entity_poly.pdbx_seq_one_letter_code
_entity_poly.pdbx_strand_id
1 'polypeptide(L)'
;MSAWLRALLSVNLLLLGFVLTTQAHAAPPDQKPRAVPSTLRDRALAEGEVRVLVELALPSGRITESALASQARAAYRQEITDTASRVLSRLATHQHRVLRRYLTSPLIALRVGPSALKALDASGLPVKRVIEDRIHKPVLWDSVPLIGADQAWAAGFDGAGRVVAVIDSGVDSAHPFLAGKVVEEACYSTTSGSQSTTLCPNGADEQVGPGAGVNCPLEAEGCWHGTHVAGIVAGDGTPLDLPIWGVGRGSSIMSVQVFSRINSFLDCGGAPPCLGAFTSDILAALERVYVLRTTHDFAAVNMSLGGGLFSSACDDEPYKPFIDNLRAAGIATVVASGNDGATNQLSAPACVSSAVSAPTPSARWRAAGRWRPPTWRAPGPS
;
A
#
# COMPACT_ATOMS: atom_id res chain seq x y z
N MET A 1 45.58 15.79 -94.52
CA MET A 1 44.19 16.29 -94.36
C MET A 1 43.58 15.56 -93.17
N SER A 2 43.69 16.19 -92.01
CA SER A 2 43.20 15.73 -90.72
C SER A 2 41.81 16.32 -90.45
N ALA A 3 40.93 15.51 -89.85
CA ALA A 3 39.96 15.86 -88.81
C ALA A 3 38.57 15.21 -89.00
N TRP A 4 37.93 14.93 -87.84
CA TRP A 4 36.49 14.70 -87.61
C TRP A 4 35.93 13.30 -87.98
N LEU A 5 35.03 12.63 -87.24
CA LEU A 5 34.10 13.00 -86.15
C LEU A 5 33.55 11.69 -85.50
N ARG A 6 33.05 11.80 -84.25
CA ARG A 6 32.05 10.94 -83.52
C ARG A 6 32.57 9.82 -82.60
N ALA A 7 32.77 10.18 -81.32
CA ALA A 7 32.74 9.26 -80.18
C ALA A 7 31.39 9.35 -79.44
N LEU A 8 30.84 8.19 -79.08
CA LEU A 8 29.59 7.98 -78.33
C LEU A 8 29.82 8.12 -76.83
N LEU A 9 28.84 8.70 -76.13
CA LEU A 9 28.79 8.83 -74.67
C LEU A 9 28.63 7.47 -73.98
N SER A 10 29.36 7.25 -72.89
CA SER A 10 29.05 6.26 -71.86
C SER A 10 29.31 6.90 -70.50
N VAL A 11 28.25 7.21 -69.77
CA VAL A 11 28.30 7.78 -68.42
C VAL A 11 28.58 6.64 -67.43
N ASN A 12 29.75 6.63 -66.81
CA ASN A 12 30.06 5.75 -65.67
C ASN A 12 29.91 6.56 -64.37
N LEU A 13 28.93 6.17 -63.55
CA LEU A 13 28.66 6.72 -62.23
C LEU A 13 29.57 5.99 -61.21
N LEU A 14 30.62 6.65 -60.73
CA LEU A 14 31.49 6.13 -59.66
C LEU A 14 30.88 6.51 -58.29
N LEU A 15 30.33 5.53 -57.59
CA LEU A 15 29.89 5.63 -56.19
C LEU A 15 31.11 5.52 -55.26
N LEU A 16 31.50 6.65 -54.65
CA LEU A 16 32.45 6.71 -53.53
C LEU A 16 31.72 6.37 -52.22
N GLY A 17 32.02 5.20 -51.64
CA GLY A 17 31.58 4.82 -50.30
C GLY A 17 32.49 5.43 -49.23
N PHE A 18 31.96 6.38 -48.46
CA PHE A 18 32.60 6.89 -47.24
C PHE A 18 32.33 5.91 -46.09
N VAL A 19 33.37 5.27 -45.55
CA VAL A 19 33.28 4.46 -44.32
C VAL A 19 33.41 5.40 -43.13
N LEU A 20 32.29 5.79 -42.52
CA LEU A 20 32.25 6.39 -41.19
C LEU A 20 32.55 5.30 -40.15
N THR A 21 33.75 5.32 -39.58
CA THR A 21 34.07 4.50 -38.41
C THR A 21 33.38 5.10 -37.19
N THR A 22 32.24 4.53 -36.83
CA THR A 22 31.58 4.83 -35.56
C THR A 22 32.41 4.22 -34.43
N GLN A 23 33.19 5.06 -33.73
CA GLN A 23 33.75 4.67 -32.44
C GLN A 23 32.63 4.59 -31.43
N ALA A 24 32.11 3.37 -31.22
CA ALA A 24 31.24 3.05 -30.11
C ALA A 24 31.99 3.32 -28.81
N HIS A 25 31.69 4.45 -28.16
CA HIS A 25 32.07 4.68 -26.78
C HIS A 25 31.33 3.64 -25.93
N ALA A 26 32.07 2.67 -25.39
CA ALA A 26 31.54 1.75 -24.41
C ALA A 26 30.98 2.55 -23.24
N ALA A 27 29.74 2.25 -22.84
CA ALA A 27 29.16 2.78 -21.61
C ALA A 27 30.10 2.45 -20.44
N PRO A 28 30.35 3.39 -19.51
CA PRO A 28 31.18 3.13 -18.34
C PRO A 28 30.61 1.95 -17.54
N PRO A 29 31.48 1.16 -16.88
CA PRO A 29 31.07 -0.05 -16.20
C PRO A 29 30.11 0.25 -15.05
N ASP A 30 29.00 -0.51 -15.05
CA ASP A 30 28.01 -0.77 -14.00
C ASP A 30 28.20 0.02 -12.69
N GLN A 31 27.74 1.29 -12.68
CA GLN A 31 27.47 1.96 -11.41
C GLN A 31 26.29 1.24 -10.78
N LYS A 32 26.50 0.65 -9.60
CA LYS A 32 25.39 0.12 -8.78
C LYS A 32 24.23 1.13 -8.80
N PRO A 33 22.99 0.69 -9.09
CA PRO A 33 21.84 1.58 -9.07
C PRO A 33 21.83 2.35 -7.76
N ARG A 34 21.71 3.68 -7.84
CA ARG A 34 21.62 4.53 -6.65
C ARG A 34 20.44 4.08 -5.80
N ALA A 35 20.64 4.01 -4.49
CA ALA A 35 19.57 3.66 -3.57
C ALA A 35 18.49 4.75 -3.55
N VAL A 36 18.85 6.01 -3.81
CA VAL A 36 17.94 7.16 -3.80
C VAL A 36 17.60 7.63 -5.23
N PRO A 37 16.32 7.58 -5.65
CA PRO A 37 15.82 8.19 -6.88
C PRO A 37 16.16 9.68 -7.00
N SER A 38 16.40 10.18 -8.22
CA SER A 38 16.62 11.62 -8.46
C SER A 38 15.41 12.47 -8.09
N THR A 39 14.20 11.99 -8.39
CA THR A 39 12.94 12.69 -8.08
C THR A 39 12.79 13.01 -6.59
N LEU A 40 13.18 12.09 -5.70
CA LEU A 40 13.17 12.32 -4.25
C LEU A 40 14.20 13.37 -3.82
N ARG A 41 15.37 13.42 -4.47
CA ARG A 41 16.37 14.46 -4.21
C ARG A 41 15.86 15.82 -4.63
N ASP A 42 15.28 15.92 -5.82
CA ASP A 42 14.77 17.18 -6.37
C ASP A 42 13.63 17.73 -5.50
N ARG A 43 12.73 16.85 -5.05
CA ARG A 43 11.67 17.21 -4.09
C ARG A 43 12.21 17.66 -2.75
N ALA A 44 13.20 16.95 -2.17
CA ALA A 44 13.79 17.39 -0.90
C ALA A 44 14.47 18.75 -1.02
N LEU A 45 15.07 19.07 -2.17
CA LEU A 45 15.65 20.40 -2.42
C LEU A 45 14.57 21.48 -2.52
N ALA A 46 13.41 21.17 -3.09
CA ALA A 46 12.29 22.11 -3.25
C ALA A 46 11.47 22.29 -1.97
N GLU A 47 11.18 21.20 -1.25
CA GLU A 47 10.27 21.13 -0.10
C GLU A 47 11.01 21.20 1.25
N GLY A 48 12.34 21.11 1.23
CA GLY A 48 13.21 21.11 2.42
C GLY A 48 13.30 19.76 3.11
N GLU A 49 12.19 19.00 3.18
CA GLU A 49 12.16 17.62 3.66
C GLU A 49 11.13 16.80 2.89
N VAL A 50 11.38 15.49 2.78
CA VAL A 50 10.45 14.54 2.16
C VAL A 50 10.27 13.31 3.05
N ARG A 51 9.12 12.65 2.91
CA ARG A 51 8.84 11.36 3.58
C ARG A 51 9.29 10.21 2.69
N VAL A 52 10.02 9.27 3.27
CA VAL A 52 10.58 8.12 2.56
C VAL A 52 10.49 6.85 3.38
N LEU A 53 10.45 5.73 2.67
CA LEU A 53 10.62 4.38 3.20
C LEU A 53 12.01 3.89 2.78
N VAL A 54 12.85 3.54 3.75
CA VAL A 54 14.20 3.02 3.52
C VAL A 54 14.17 1.51 3.71
N GLU A 55 14.31 0.77 2.62
CA GLU A 55 14.45 -0.70 2.65
C GLU A 55 15.89 -1.04 3.01
N LEU A 56 16.04 -1.83 4.08
CA LEU A 56 17.32 -2.21 4.64
C LEU A 56 17.85 -3.47 3.96
N ALA A 57 19.14 -3.48 3.67
CA ALA A 57 19.85 -4.66 3.20
C ALA A 57 20.31 -5.49 4.41
N LEU A 58 19.50 -6.46 4.83
CA LEU A 58 19.88 -7.37 5.92
C LEU A 58 21.04 -8.29 5.48
N PRO A 59 22.00 -8.58 6.36
CA PRO A 59 23.04 -9.58 6.11
C PRO A 59 22.50 -10.95 5.66
N SER A 60 21.37 -11.39 6.22
CA SER A 60 20.75 -12.66 5.86
C SER A 60 19.99 -12.64 4.53
N GLY A 61 19.80 -11.47 3.91
CA GLY A 61 18.97 -11.29 2.71
C GLY A 61 17.47 -11.56 2.89
N ARG A 62 16.99 -11.71 4.12
CA ARG A 62 15.58 -12.05 4.41
C ARG A 62 14.70 -10.80 4.35
N ILE A 63 13.48 -10.98 3.85
CA ILE A 63 12.51 -9.89 3.67
C ILE A 63 11.17 -10.11 4.39
N THR A 64 10.84 -11.35 4.77
CA THR A 64 9.60 -11.70 5.48
C THR A 64 9.90 -12.53 6.73
N GLU A 65 9.06 -12.37 7.75
CA GLU A 65 9.09 -13.18 8.96
C GLU A 65 8.37 -14.53 8.76
N SER A 66 7.37 -14.58 7.87
CA SER A 66 6.48 -15.73 7.72
C SER A 66 7.17 -17.02 7.27
N ALA A 67 8.27 -16.92 6.54
CA ALA A 67 9.07 -18.08 6.14
C ALA A 67 9.90 -18.68 7.30
N LEU A 68 9.88 -18.07 8.49
CA LEU A 68 10.70 -18.46 9.62
C LEU A 68 9.93 -19.30 10.65
N ALA A 69 10.60 -20.34 11.13
CA ALA A 69 10.21 -21.06 12.33
C ALA A 69 10.17 -20.10 13.54
N SER A 70 9.27 -20.35 14.49
CA SER A 70 9.02 -19.46 15.63
C SER A 70 10.29 -19.06 16.39
N GLN A 71 11.23 -20.00 16.58
CA GLN A 71 12.50 -19.78 17.27
C GLN A 71 13.46 -18.82 16.54
N ALA A 72 13.34 -18.69 15.21
CA ALA A 72 14.20 -17.82 14.40
C ALA A 72 13.65 -16.38 14.26
N ARG A 73 12.38 -16.14 14.63
CA ARG A 73 11.72 -14.84 14.47
C ARG A 73 12.38 -13.76 15.34
N ALA A 74 12.71 -14.07 16.59
CA ALA A 74 13.36 -13.10 17.48
C ALA A 74 14.71 -12.63 16.93
N ALA A 75 15.54 -13.57 16.43
CA ALA A 75 16.82 -13.25 15.82
C ALA A 75 16.66 -12.38 14.55
N TYR A 76 15.67 -12.68 13.71
CA TYR A 76 15.36 -11.88 12.53
C TYR A 76 14.92 -10.44 12.88
N ARG A 77 14.05 -10.27 13.87
CA ARG A 77 13.64 -8.94 14.36
C ARG A 77 14.82 -8.16 14.96
N GLN A 78 15.71 -8.85 15.65
CA GLN A 78 16.93 -8.24 16.17
C GLN A 78 17.85 -7.78 15.03
N GLU A 79 18.03 -8.60 13.99
CA GLU A 79 18.81 -8.24 12.81
C GLU A 79 18.26 -6.98 12.10
N ILE A 80 16.93 -6.86 11.98
CA ILE A 80 16.27 -5.64 11.49
C ILE A 80 16.60 -4.46 12.40
N THR A 81 16.44 -4.63 13.70
CA THR A 81 16.68 -3.59 14.71
C THR A 81 18.11 -3.07 14.63
N ASP A 82 19.09 -3.97 14.61
CA ASP A 82 20.52 -3.63 14.54
C ASP A 82 20.87 -2.93 13.23
N THR A 83 20.32 -3.41 12.12
CA THR A 83 20.56 -2.81 10.79
C THR A 83 19.96 -1.42 10.70
N ALA A 84 18.73 -1.22 11.20
CA ALA A 84 18.10 0.08 11.29
C ALA A 84 18.93 1.04 12.17
N SER A 85 19.39 0.59 13.34
CA SER A 85 20.21 1.41 14.25
C SER A 85 21.53 1.87 13.60
N ARG A 86 22.18 1.02 12.80
CA ARG A 86 23.37 1.41 12.01
C ARG A 86 23.06 2.52 11.01
N VAL A 87 21.97 2.43 10.27
CA VAL A 87 21.55 3.48 9.33
C VAL A 87 21.26 4.78 10.09
N LEU A 88 20.45 4.72 11.14
CA LEU A 88 20.05 5.88 11.93
C LEU A 88 21.24 6.57 12.61
N SER A 89 22.23 5.82 13.10
CA SER A 89 23.44 6.42 13.67
C SER A 89 24.23 7.28 12.68
N ARG A 90 24.20 6.94 11.38
CA ARG A 90 24.84 7.74 10.32
C ARG A 90 24.02 8.97 9.95
N LEU A 91 22.71 8.94 10.19
CA LEU A 91 21.83 10.08 9.98
C LEU A 91 21.82 11.06 11.16
N ALA A 92 22.40 10.71 12.31
CA ALA A 92 22.37 11.52 13.52
C ALA A 92 22.82 12.99 13.35
N THR A 93 23.74 13.27 12.42
CA THR A 93 24.24 14.62 12.10
C THR A 93 23.49 15.30 10.96
N HIS A 94 22.47 14.65 10.41
CA HIS A 94 21.67 15.13 9.28
C HIS A 94 20.23 15.40 9.73
N GLN A 95 19.56 16.32 9.04
CA GLN A 95 18.16 16.61 9.32
C GLN A 95 17.30 15.39 8.96
N HIS A 96 16.78 14.72 9.98
CA HIS A 96 15.86 13.60 9.83
C HIS A 96 14.95 13.47 11.05
N ARG A 97 13.79 12.85 10.86
CA ARG A 97 12.87 12.39 11.90
C ARG A 97 12.51 10.95 11.59
N VAL A 98 12.63 10.09 12.59
CA VAL A 98 12.13 8.71 12.49
C VAL A 98 10.63 8.75 12.66
N LEU A 99 9.90 8.30 11.63
CA LEU A 99 8.44 8.19 11.66
C LEU A 99 8.04 6.80 12.16
N ARG A 100 8.74 5.75 11.68
CA ARG A 100 8.46 4.37 12.08
C ARG A 100 9.64 3.43 11.88
N ARG A 101 9.71 2.40 12.72
CA ARG A 101 10.58 1.24 12.56
C ARG A 101 9.70 0.00 12.54
N TYR A 102 9.75 -0.78 11.47
CA TYR A 102 8.97 -2.00 11.37
C TYR A 102 9.73 -3.16 12.00
N LEU A 103 8.99 -4.08 12.60
CA LEU A 103 9.55 -5.24 13.30
C LEU A 103 9.67 -6.45 12.38
N THR A 104 8.74 -6.62 11.45
CA THR A 104 8.50 -7.86 10.70
C THR A 104 8.93 -7.78 9.24
N SER A 105 9.42 -6.62 8.83
CA SER A 105 9.94 -6.29 7.51
C SER A 105 11.13 -5.34 7.67
N PRO A 106 12.20 -5.47 6.85
CA PRO A 106 13.42 -4.67 6.97
C PRO A 106 13.23 -3.26 6.40
N LEU A 107 12.35 -2.47 7.00
CA LEU A 107 11.95 -1.15 6.52
C LEU A 107 11.98 -0.15 7.68
N ILE A 108 12.29 1.12 7.37
CA ILE A 108 12.10 2.26 8.28
C ILE A 108 11.44 3.41 7.52
N ALA A 109 10.47 4.08 8.14
CA ALA A 109 9.85 5.28 7.60
C ALA A 109 10.51 6.51 8.22
N LEU A 110 10.98 7.43 7.38
CA LEU A 110 11.69 8.62 7.79
C LEU A 110 11.11 9.86 7.11
N ARG A 111 11.21 11.01 7.78
CA ARG A 111 11.20 12.31 7.13
C ARG A 111 12.64 12.81 7.08
N VAL A 112 13.12 13.21 5.92
CA VAL A 112 14.54 13.47 5.67
C VAL A 112 14.75 14.73 4.84
N GLY A 113 15.75 15.53 5.21
CA GLY A 113 16.24 16.63 4.38
C GLY A 113 17.23 16.18 3.30
N PRO A 114 17.65 17.08 2.38
CA PRO A 114 18.58 16.76 1.30
C PRO A 114 19.89 16.10 1.74
N SER A 115 20.44 16.54 2.88
CA SER A 115 21.71 16.00 3.40
C SER A 115 21.57 14.57 3.92
N ALA A 116 20.43 14.24 4.54
CA ALA A 116 20.12 12.88 4.97
C ALA A 116 19.86 11.95 3.77
N LEU A 117 19.16 12.41 2.72
CA LEU A 117 19.03 11.64 1.48
C LEU A 117 20.37 11.35 0.81
N LYS A 118 21.28 12.34 0.78
CA LYS A 118 22.63 12.12 0.26
C LYS A 118 23.39 11.08 1.10
N ALA A 119 23.23 11.11 2.42
CA ALA A 119 23.84 10.13 3.32
C ALA A 119 23.29 8.72 3.09
N LEU A 120 21.98 8.57 2.82
CA LEU A 120 21.35 7.28 2.48
C LEU A 120 21.86 6.67 1.17
N ASP A 121 22.33 7.49 0.22
CA ASP A 121 22.92 7.05 -1.05
C ASP A 121 24.42 6.74 -0.93
N ALA A 122 25.03 6.95 0.25
CA ALA A 122 26.45 6.72 0.46
C ALA A 122 26.79 5.23 0.48
N SER A 123 27.91 4.87 -0.17
CA SER A 123 28.42 3.49 -0.15
C SER A 123 28.77 3.06 1.27
N GLY A 124 28.36 1.84 1.66
CA GLY A 124 28.67 1.24 2.96
C GLY A 124 27.55 1.28 4.00
N LEU A 125 26.41 1.91 3.71
CA LEU A 125 25.19 1.73 4.49
C LEU A 125 24.42 0.48 4.03
N PRO A 126 23.80 -0.28 4.95
CA PRO A 126 22.94 -1.41 4.61
C PRO A 126 21.57 -0.90 4.14
N VAL A 127 21.54 -0.08 3.08
CA VAL A 127 20.34 0.43 2.43
C VAL A 127 20.24 -0.23 1.06
N LYS A 128 19.14 -0.94 0.82
CA LYS A 128 18.84 -1.57 -0.46
C LYS A 128 18.24 -0.58 -1.45
N ARG A 129 17.28 0.23 -1.00
CA ARG A 129 16.66 1.32 -1.77
C ARG A 129 15.86 2.26 -0.88
N VAL A 130 15.54 3.42 -1.43
CA VAL A 130 14.67 4.44 -0.82
C VAL A 130 13.48 4.69 -1.72
N ILE A 131 12.29 4.59 -1.15
CA ILE A 131 11.00 4.68 -1.83
C ILE A 131 10.25 5.89 -1.25
N GLU A 132 9.43 6.53 -2.06
CA GLU A 132 8.54 7.59 -1.58
C GLU A 132 7.46 7.03 -0.64
N ASP A 133 7.20 7.72 0.46
CA ASP A 133 6.05 7.45 1.33
C ASP A 133 4.79 8.14 0.77
N ARG A 134 4.10 7.46 -0.17
CA ARG A 134 3.00 8.04 -0.95
C ARG A 134 1.69 8.15 -0.17
N ILE A 135 0.82 9.05 -0.62
CA ILE A 135 -0.53 9.25 -0.07
C ILE A 135 -1.57 8.44 -0.88
N HIS A 136 -2.43 7.72 -0.19
CA HIS A 136 -3.55 6.93 -0.70
C HIS A 136 -4.88 7.56 -0.29
N LYS A 137 -5.92 7.43 -1.13
CA LYS A 137 -7.25 8.03 -0.89
C LYS A 137 -8.29 6.93 -0.58
N PRO A 138 -9.39 7.24 0.13
CA PRO A 138 -10.51 6.30 0.30
C PRO A 138 -11.15 5.94 -1.04
N VAL A 139 -11.60 4.70 -1.18
CA VAL A 139 -12.21 4.12 -2.40
C VAL A 139 -13.47 3.35 -2.01
N LEU A 140 -14.65 3.85 -2.39
CA LEU A 140 -15.94 3.27 -2.00
C LEU A 140 -16.46 2.19 -2.98
N TRP A 141 -17.23 1.24 -2.45
CA TRP A 141 -18.11 0.31 -3.16
C TRP A 141 -19.51 0.20 -2.51
N ASP A 142 -20.55 0.00 -3.33
CA ASP A 142 -21.88 -0.48 -2.91
C ASP A 142 -22.26 -1.83 -3.56
N SER A 143 -22.57 -2.87 -2.76
CA SER A 143 -23.50 -4.00 -3.05
C SER A 143 -23.22 -5.27 -2.24
N VAL A 144 -24.15 -5.62 -1.34
CA VAL A 144 -24.19 -6.90 -0.58
C VAL A 144 -25.06 -7.99 -1.24
N PRO A 145 -26.24 -7.70 -1.83
CA PRO A 145 -27.12 -8.76 -2.34
C PRO A 145 -26.58 -9.49 -3.58
N LEU A 146 -25.56 -8.94 -4.25
CA LEU A 146 -25.07 -9.48 -5.52
C LEU A 146 -24.10 -10.65 -5.34
N ILE A 147 -23.52 -10.84 -4.15
CA ILE A 147 -22.38 -11.77 -3.97
C ILE A 147 -22.76 -13.13 -3.38
N GLY A 148 -24.05 -13.41 -3.16
CA GLY A 148 -24.53 -14.69 -2.62
C GLY A 148 -24.34 -14.85 -1.11
N ALA A 149 -24.30 -13.74 -0.37
CA ALA A 149 -24.18 -13.74 1.09
C ALA A 149 -25.35 -14.47 1.77
N ASP A 150 -26.55 -14.37 1.20
CA ASP A 150 -27.76 -15.09 1.62
C ASP A 150 -27.58 -16.62 1.64
N GLN A 151 -26.93 -17.16 0.61
CA GLN A 151 -26.65 -18.60 0.52
C GLN A 151 -25.62 -19.05 1.54
N ALA A 152 -24.59 -18.23 1.80
CA ALA A 152 -23.59 -18.50 2.83
C ALA A 152 -24.25 -18.52 4.23
N TRP A 153 -25.10 -17.54 4.53
CA TRP A 153 -25.86 -17.51 5.78
C TRP A 153 -26.80 -18.70 5.93
N ALA A 154 -27.52 -19.07 4.87
CA ALA A 154 -28.39 -20.24 4.86
C ALA A 154 -27.63 -21.56 5.08
N ALA A 155 -26.35 -21.60 4.69
CA ALA A 155 -25.43 -22.71 4.97
C ALA A 155 -24.76 -22.62 6.36
N GLY A 156 -25.10 -21.63 7.17
CA GLY A 156 -24.57 -21.44 8.54
C GLY A 156 -23.25 -20.67 8.62
N PHE A 157 -22.79 -20.06 7.52
CA PHE A 157 -21.56 -19.26 7.49
C PHE A 157 -21.88 -17.78 7.52
N ASP A 158 -21.63 -17.14 8.66
CA ASP A 158 -21.84 -15.70 8.84
C ASP A 158 -20.60 -14.97 9.41
N GLY A 159 -19.47 -15.67 9.55
CA GLY A 159 -18.23 -15.11 10.07
C GLY A 159 -18.09 -15.15 11.60
N ALA A 160 -19.01 -15.79 12.33
CA ALA A 160 -18.90 -15.96 13.77
C ALA A 160 -17.53 -16.49 14.23
N GLY A 161 -16.99 -15.88 15.28
CA GLY A 161 -15.69 -16.23 15.87
C GLY A 161 -14.46 -15.72 15.08
N ARG A 162 -14.66 -15.04 13.95
CA ARG A 162 -13.57 -14.44 13.16
C ARG A 162 -13.53 -12.92 13.35
N VAL A 163 -12.33 -12.37 13.16
CA VAL A 163 -12.11 -10.92 13.13
C VAL A 163 -11.74 -10.48 11.71
N VAL A 164 -12.30 -9.35 11.26
CA VAL A 164 -11.87 -8.66 10.04
C VAL A 164 -11.24 -7.33 10.44
N ALA A 165 -10.00 -7.09 10.03
CA ALA A 165 -9.37 -5.79 10.23
C ALA A 165 -9.81 -4.82 9.13
N VAL A 166 -10.42 -3.71 9.49
CA VAL A 166 -10.81 -2.63 8.58
C VAL A 166 -9.79 -1.52 8.72
N ILE A 167 -8.89 -1.42 7.74
CA ILE A 167 -7.85 -0.38 7.66
C ILE A 167 -8.42 0.76 6.81
N ASP A 168 -8.93 1.80 7.47
CA ASP A 168 -9.71 2.86 6.83
C ASP A 168 -9.68 4.18 7.63
N SER A 169 -10.70 5.04 7.51
CA SER A 169 -10.83 6.33 8.21
C SER A 169 -11.30 6.24 9.67
N GLY A 170 -11.31 5.02 10.22
CA GLY A 170 -11.85 4.69 11.54
C GLY A 170 -13.32 4.28 11.49
N VAL A 171 -13.84 3.78 12.60
CA VAL A 171 -15.19 3.22 12.70
C VAL A 171 -15.92 3.86 13.87
N ASP A 172 -17.13 4.34 13.62
CA ASP A 172 -18.08 4.69 14.68
C ASP A 172 -18.60 3.39 15.31
N SER A 173 -17.93 2.94 16.37
CA SER A 173 -18.28 1.73 17.11
C SER A 173 -19.57 1.87 17.93
N ALA A 174 -20.03 3.10 18.16
CA ALA A 174 -21.29 3.38 18.83
C ALA A 174 -22.49 3.37 17.85
N HIS A 175 -22.22 3.38 16.54
CA HIS A 175 -23.27 3.25 15.53
C HIS A 175 -24.08 1.96 15.78
N PRO A 176 -25.42 2.02 15.91
CA PRO A 176 -26.20 0.86 16.32
C PRO A 176 -26.02 -0.38 15.42
N PHE A 177 -25.65 -0.18 14.14
CA PHE A 177 -25.42 -1.25 13.17
C PHE A 177 -24.16 -2.07 13.47
N LEU A 178 -23.24 -1.48 14.24
CA LEU A 178 -21.93 -2.01 14.59
C LEU A 178 -21.77 -2.19 16.12
N ALA A 179 -22.85 -2.02 16.87
CA ALA A 179 -22.83 -2.13 18.32
C ALA A 179 -22.26 -3.50 18.74
N GLY A 180 -21.19 -3.47 19.55
CA GLY A 180 -20.51 -4.67 20.04
C GLY A 180 -19.66 -5.42 18.99
N LYS A 181 -19.50 -4.89 17.77
CA LYS A 181 -18.70 -5.53 16.71
C LYS A 181 -17.21 -5.19 16.82
N VAL A 182 -16.86 -3.97 17.25
CA VAL A 182 -15.46 -3.53 17.33
C VAL A 182 -14.80 -4.09 18.59
N VAL A 183 -13.77 -4.93 18.42
CA VAL A 183 -13.08 -5.65 19.50
C VAL A 183 -11.61 -5.24 19.68
N GLU A 184 -11.05 -4.52 18.72
CA GLU A 184 -9.67 -4.05 18.72
C GLU A 184 -9.57 -2.75 17.93
N GLU A 185 -8.72 -1.83 18.38
CA GLU A 185 -8.65 -0.48 17.85
C GLU A 185 -7.21 0.05 17.80
N ALA A 186 -6.89 0.72 16.70
CA ALA A 186 -5.65 1.48 16.56
C ALA A 186 -5.82 2.67 15.60
N CYS A 187 -4.94 3.64 15.75
CA CYS A 187 -4.75 4.74 14.82
C CYS A 187 -3.26 4.89 14.50
N TYR A 188 -2.97 5.03 13.21
CA TYR A 188 -1.68 5.38 12.64
C TYR A 188 -1.90 6.54 11.69
N SER A 189 -1.78 7.77 12.16
CA SER A 189 -2.04 8.96 11.35
C SER A 189 -0.95 9.98 11.62
N THR A 190 -0.13 10.31 10.63
CA THR A 190 1.08 11.10 10.90
C THR A 190 0.92 12.60 10.63
N THR A 191 1.30 13.44 11.60
CA THR A 191 1.53 14.88 11.42
C THR A 191 2.88 15.13 10.73
N SER A 192 2.84 15.78 9.57
CA SER A 192 4.03 16.07 8.76
C SER A 192 4.12 17.55 8.41
N GLY A 193 4.62 18.37 9.35
CA GLY A 193 4.83 19.80 9.10
C GLY A 193 3.51 20.49 8.74
N SER A 194 3.50 21.26 7.66
CA SER A 194 2.26 21.84 7.11
C SER A 194 1.50 20.89 6.18
N GLN A 195 2.10 19.77 5.76
CA GLN A 195 1.51 18.87 4.76
C GLN A 195 0.30 18.10 5.31
N SER A 196 0.41 17.60 6.54
CA SER A 196 -0.62 16.78 7.17
C SER A 196 -0.72 16.99 8.68
N THR A 197 -1.90 16.72 9.22
CA THR A 197 -2.19 16.70 10.66
C THR A 197 -2.80 15.35 11.02
N THR A 198 -2.33 14.76 12.13
CA THR A 198 -2.88 13.51 12.67
C THR A 198 -4.37 13.62 12.97
N LEU A 199 -5.08 12.53 12.76
CA LEU A 199 -6.47 12.32 13.17
C LEU A 199 -6.61 11.31 14.32
N CYS A 200 -5.49 10.87 14.92
CA CYS A 200 -5.55 10.07 16.13
C CYS A 200 -6.14 10.89 17.29
N PRO A 201 -7.10 10.34 18.07
CA PRO A 201 -7.78 11.08 19.13
C PRO A 201 -6.88 11.68 20.21
N ASN A 202 -5.75 11.04 20.49
CA ASN A 202 -4.75 11.54 21.44
C ASN A 202 -3.85 12.67 20.88
N GLY A 203 -4.00 13.05 19.61
CA GLY A 203 -3.19 14.06 18.94
C GLY A 203 -1.74 13.64 18.63
N ALA A 204 -1.40 12.36 18.84
CA ALA A 204 -0.10 11.79 18.48
C ALA A 204 -0.16 11.12 17.10
N ASP A 205 0.99 10.67 16.59
CA ASP A 205 1.05 9.98 15.29
C ASP A 205 0.59 8.51 15.37
N GLU A 206 0.38 8.01 16.59
CA GLU A 206 -0.09 6.66 16.88
C GLU A 206 -0.93 6.64 18.16
N GLN A 207 -1.99 5.83 18.14
CA GLN A 207 -2.77 5.47 19.32
C GLN A 207 -3.21 4.02 19.22
N VAL A 208 -3.22 3.30 20.33
CA VAL A 208 -3.63 1.90 20.40
C VAL A 208 -4.57 1.71 21.57
N GLY A 209 -5.57 0.84 21.41
CA GLY A 209 -6.53 0.48 22.44
C GLY A 209 -7.89 1.15 22.25
N PRO A 210 -8.83 0.93 23.18
CA PRO A 210 -10.19 1.42 23.05
C PRO A 210 -10.27 2.92 22.75
N GLY A 211 -11.07 3.28 21.76
CA GLY A 211 -11.23 4.65 21.30
C GLY A 211 -10.12 5.14 20.37
N ALA A 212 -9.11 4.33 20.02
CA ALA A 212 -8.07 4.73 19.08
C ALA A 212 -8.55 4.70 17.62
N GLY A 213 -9.38 3.72 17.27
CA GLY A 213 -9.83 3.45 15.90
C GLY A 213 -11.17 4.10 15.58
N VAL A 214 -11.57 5.13 16.35
CA VAL A 214 -12.80 5.88 16.11
C VAL A 214 -12.74 6.58 14.76
N ASN A 215 -13.91 6.75 14.13
CA ASN A 215 -14.02 7.53 12.91
C ASN A 215 -13.48 8.96 13.14
N CYS A 216 -12.80 9.51 12.14
CA CYS A 216 -12.17 10.81 12.30
C CYS A 216 -13.19 11.94 12.61
N PRO A 217 -12.82 12.91 13.48
CA PRO A 217 -13.77 13.83 14.11
C PRO A 217 -14.03 15.08 13.27
N LEU A 218 -14.49 14.94 12.02
CA LEU A 218 -14.76 16.11 11.20
C LEU A 218 -15.93 15.92 10.25
N GLU A 219 -16.63 17.04 10.03
CA GLU A 219 -17.40 17.44 8.85
C GLU A 219 -16.62 17.27 7.51
N ALA A 220 -15.45 16.62 7.52
CA ALA A 220 -14.63 16.33 6.35
C ALA A 220 -15.27 15.20 5.53
N GLU A 221 -15.46 15.46 4.24
CA GLU A 221 -15.89 14.44 3.28
C GLU A 221 -15.00 13.20 3.39
N GLY A 222 -15.60 12.06 3.72
CA GLY A 222 -14.92 10.75 3.78
C GLY A 222 -14.65 10.19 5.18
N CYS A 223 -14.84 10.93 6.29
CA CYS A 223 -14.67 10.34 7.64
C CYS A 223 -15.72 9.27 7.98
N TRP A 224 -16.83 9.24 7.26
CA TRP A 224 -17.85 8.19 7.35
C TRP A 224 -17.43 6.88 6.66
N HIS A 225 -16.39 6.91 5.82
CA HIS A 225 -16.05 5.82 4.91
C HIS A 225 -15.72 4.50 5.63
N GLY A 226 -14.89 4.55 6.68
CA GLY A 226 -14.55 3.36 7.45
C GLY A 226 -15.74 2.75 8.18
N THR A 227 -16.62 3.58 8.77
CA THR A 227 -17.90 3.11 9.36
C THR A 227 -18.77 2.41 8.31
N HIS A 228 -18.89 2.97 7.12
CA HIS A 228 -19.68 2.37 6.03
C HIS A 228 -19.09 1.03 5.58
N VAL A 229 -17.77 0.97 5.37
CA VAL A 229 -17.05 -0.26 5.02
C VAL A 229 -17.22 -1.31 6.12
N ALA A 230 -17.07 -0.95 7.40
CA ALA A 230 -17.30 -1.86 8.51
C ALA A 230 -18.75 -2.37 8.55
N GLY A 231 -19.73 -1.53 8.19
CA GLY A 231 -21.13 -1.92 8.03
C GLY A 231 -21.33 -2.99 6.96
N ILE A 232 -20.70 -2.84 5.79
CA ILE A 232 -20.71 -3.86 4.72
C ILE A 232 -20.11 -5.18 5.20
N VAL A 233 -19.07 -5.12 6.03
CA VAL A 233 -18.39 -6.31 6.56
C VAL A 233 -19.22 -7.01 7.63
N ALA A 234 -19.63 -6.31 8.70
CA ALA A 234 -20.11 -6.96 9.93
C ALA A 234 -21.40 -6.36 10.52
N GLY A 235 -22.09 -5.50 9.78
CA GLY A 235 -23.33 -4.89 10.27
C GLY A 235 -24.40 -5.91 10.66
N ASP A 236 -25.07 -5.70 11.80
CA ASP A 236 -25.95 -6.71 12.43
C ASP A 236 -27.46 -6.46 12.31
N GLY A 237 -27.88 -5.55 11.44
CA GLY A 237 -29.31 -5.35 11.10
C GLY A 237 -30.24 -4.91 12.22
N THR A 238 -29.68 -4.35 13.31
CA THR A 238 -30.45 -3.91 14.48
C THR A 238 -30.86 -2.42 14.53
N PRO A 239 -30.34 -1.46 13.73
CA PRO A 239 -30.95 -0.14 13.67
C PRO A 239 -32.17 -0.14 12.76
N LEU A 240 -33.30 0.33 13.29
CA LEU A 240 -34.49 0.76 12.55
C LEU A 240 -35.35 -0.37 11.93
N ASP A 241 -35.27 -1.61 12.43
CA ASP A 241 -36.03 -2.78 11.92
C ASP A 241 -35.85 -3.03 10.40
N LEU A 242 -34.76 -2.51 9.83
CA LEU A 242 -34.43 -2.70 8.42
C LEU A 242 -33.69 -4.03 8.23
N PRO A 243 -34.11 -4.90 7.30
CA PRO A 243 -33.47 -6.19 7.03
C PRO A 243 -32.19 -6.01 6.20
N ILE A 244 -31.23 -5.25 6.73
CA ILE A 244 -29.90 -5.03 6.15
C ILE A 244 -28.86 -5.71 7.03
N TRP A 245 -27.92 -6.42 6.44
CA TRP A 245 -26.82 -7.07 7.17
C TRP A 245 -25.52 -6.91 6.40
N GLY A 246 -24.42 -6.83 7.13
CA GLY A 246 -23.09 -7.03 6.57
C GLY A 246 -22.88 -8.48 6.16
N VAL A 247 -21.96 -8.71 5.23
CA VAL A 247 -21.67 -10.03 4.64
C VAL A 247 -21.28 -11.04 5.71
N GLY A 248 -20.42 -10.64 6.64
CA GLY A 248 -20.00 -11.40 7.82
C GLY A 248 -20.70 -10.90 9.07
N ARG A 249 -22.03 -10.90 9.12
CA ARG A 249 -22.83 -10.39 10.26
C ARG A 249 -22.45 -10.96 11.63
N GLY A 250 -21.87 -12.16 11.70
CA GLY A 250 -21.39 -12.78 12.94
C GLY A 250 -19.96 -12.39 13.32
N SER A 251 -19.20 -11.77 12.42
CA SER A 251 -17.80 -11.41 12.63
C SER A 251 -17.61 -10.19 13.53
N SER A 252 -16.43 -10.10 14.13
CA SER A 252 -15.97 -8.91 14.84
C SER A 252 -15.04 -8.06 13.96
N ILE A 253 -14.88 -6.80 14.31
CA ILE A 253 -14.06 -5.81 13.60
C ILE A 253 -12.86 -5.41 14.46
N MET A 254 -11.69 -5.38 13.83
CA MET A 254 -10.58 -4.54 14.30
C MET A 254 -10.60 -3.25 13.49
N SER A 255 -10.83 -2.11 14.15
CA SER A 255 -10.80 -0.81 13.47
C SER A 255 -9.39 -0.24 13.48
N VAL A 256 -8.84 0.06 12.29
CA VAL A 256 -7.53 0.71 12.17
C VAL A 256 -7.65 1.97 11.35
N GLN A 257 -7.57 3.11 12.02
CA GLN A 257 -7.58 4.44 11.41
C GLN A 257 -6.20 4.71 10.80
N VAL A 258 -6.11 4.99 9.49
CA VAL A 258 -4.82 5.31 8.82
C VAL A 258 -4.78 6.64 8.06
N PHE A 259 -5.91 7.32 7.95
CA PHE A 259 -6.00 8.58 7.20
C PHE A 259 -5.60 9.77 8.06
N SER A 260 -4.82 10.67 7.49
CA SER A 260 -4.49 11.97 8.07
C SER A 260 -5.29 13.06 7.36
N ARG A 261 -5.43 14.22 8.02
CA ARG A 261 -5.90 15.44 7.36
C ARG A 261 -4.77 15.99 6.52
N ILE A 262 -4.91 15.92 5.20
CA ILE A 262 -3.94 16.48 4.26
C ILE A 262 -4.34 17.92 3.96
N ASN A 263 -3.39 18.85 4.12
CA ASN A 263 -3.60 20.28 3.90
C ASN A 263 -2.94 20.80 2.61
N SER A 264 -2.16 19.95 1.94
CA SER A 264 -1.46 20.27 0.69
C SER A 264 -2.43 20.33 -0.50
N PHE A 265 -2.36 21.41 -1.27
CA PHE A 265 -3.21 21.62 -2.45
C PHE A 265 -3.02 20.52 -3.52
N LEU A 266 -1.77 20.16 -3.82
CA LEU A 266 -1.45 19.17 -4.85
C LEU A 266 -1.92 17.77 -4.43
N ASP A 267 -1.66 17.38 -3.20
CA ASP A 267 -2.03 16.06 -2.67
C ASP A 267 -3.58 15.89 -2.63
N CYS A 268 -4.29 17.00 -2.39
CA CYS A 268 -5.75 17.05 -2.44
C CYS A 268 -6.36 17.28 -3.81
N GLY A 269 -5.58 17.26 -4.90
CA GLY A 269 -6.11 17.49 -6.25
C GLY A 269 -6.77 18.86 -6.43
N GLY A 270 -6.30 19.86 -5.67
CA GLY A 270 -6.75 21.24 -5.73
C GLY A 270 -7.79 21.66 -4.68
N ALA A 271 -8.22 20.75 -3.80
CA ALA A 271 -9.24 21.04 -2.78
C ALA A 271 -8.84 20.56 -1.37
N PRO A 272 -7.87 21.22 -0.70
CA PRO A 272 -7.55 20.93 0.69
C PRO A 272 -8.60 21.55 1.65
N PRO A 273 -8.85 20.96 2.83
CA PRO A 273 -8.27 19.70 3.30
C PRO A 273 -8.95 18.47 2.70
N CYS A 274 -8.22 17.36 2.61
CA CYS A 274 -8.75 16.07 2.19
C CYS A 274 -8.19 14.93 3.07
N LEU A 275 -8.77 13.74 2.98
CA LEU A 275 -8.22 12.55 3.63
C LEU A 275 -7.14 11.90 2.76
N GLY A 276 -6.02 11.57 3.40
CA GLY A 276 -4.93 10.82 2.78
C GLY A 276 -4.19 9.94 3.77
N ALA A 277 -3.93 8.69 3.39
CA ALA A 277 -3.19 7.72 4.19
C ALA A 277 -1.78 7.55 3.61
N PHE A 278 -0.75 7.76 4.43
CA PHE A 278 0.62 7.49 4.00
C PHE A 278 0.87 5.99 3.88
N THR A 279 1.68 5.57 2.91
CA THR A 279 2.13 4.18 2.79
C THR A 279 2.67 3.67 4.13
N SER A 280 3.49 4.46 4.83
CA SER A 280 4.05 4.11 6.12
C SER A 280 3.00 3.81 7.20
N ASP A 281 1.89 4.54 7.20
CA ASP A 281 0.77 4.36 8.13
C ASP A 281 -0.03 3.09 7.79
N ILE A 282 -0.25 2.81 6.50
CA ILE A 282 -0.87 1.57 6.02
C ILE A 282 -0.02 0.35 6.39
N LEU A 283 1.31 0.42 6.22
CA LEU A 283 2.21 -0.68 6.59
C LEU A 283 2.22 -0.95 8.10
N ALA A 284 2.04 0.10 8.92
CA ALA A 284 1.96 -0.04 10.38
C ALA A 284 0.69 -0.80 10.78
N ALA A 285 -0.43 -0.48 10.13
CA ALA A 285 -1.69 -1.18 10.31
C ALA A 285 -1.58 -2.67 9.91
N LEU A 286 -0.99 -2.98 8.75
CA LEU A 286 -0.75 -4.36 8.31
C LEU A 286 0.14 -5.14 9.28
N GLU A 287 1.22 -4.51 9.77
CA GLU A 287 2.10 -5.12 10.77
C GLU A 287 1.36 -5.39 12.08
N ARG A 288 0.52 -4.46 12.53
CA ARG A 288 -0.27 -4.62 13.77
C ARG A 288 -1.17 -5.85 13.68
N VAL A 289 -1.90 -6.02 12.57
CA VAL A 289 -2.74 -7.21 12.35
C VAL A 289 -1.88 -8.48 12.42
N TYR A 290 -0.73 -8.47 11.75
CA TYR A 290 0.17 -9.61 11.78
C TYR A 290 0.66 -9.91 13.21
N VAL A 291 1.06 -8.91 13.99
CA VAL A 291 1.50 -9.11 15.38
C VAL A 291 0.37 -9.71 16.25
N LEU A 292 -0.86 -9.24 16.07
CA LEU A 292 -2.03 -9.69 16.84
C LEU A 292 -2.66 -11.00 16.33
N ARG A 293 -2.14 -11.61 15.26
CA ARG A 293 -2.67 -12.86 14.68
C ARG A 293 -2.75 -14.06 15.64
N THR A 294 -2.06 -13.99 16.77
CA THR A 294 -2.07 -15.05 17.79
C THR A 294 -3.03 -14.74 18.95
N THR A 295 -3.53 -13.52 19.04
CA THR A 295 -4.51 -13.07 20.05
C THR A 295 -5.91 -12.96 19.46
N HIS A 296 -6.02 -12.66 18.16
CA HIS A 296 -7.28 -12.57 17.42
C HIS A 296 -7.28 -13.52 16.24
N ASP A 297 -8.41 -14.17 15.98
CA ASP A 297 -8.59 -15.09 14.86
C ASP A 297 -8.99 -14.33 13.58
N PHE A 298 -8.02 -13.66 12.96
CA PHE A 298 -8.25 -12.87 11.75
C PHE A 298 -8.55 -13.76 10.55
N ALA A 299 -9.67 -13.50 9.88
CA ALA A 299 -9.96 -14.07 8.57
C ALA A 299 -9.38 -13.22 7.43
N ALA A 300 -9.47 -11.90 7.58
CA ALA A 300 -9.09 -10.97 6.52
C ALA A 300 -8.68 -9.58 7.03
N VAL A 301 -7.99 -8.86 6.16
CA VAL A 301 -7.78 -7.42 6.20
C VAL A 301 -8.51 -6.81 5.02
N ASN A 302 -9.34 -5.80 5.26
CA ASN A 302 -9.94 -4.96 4.24
C ASN A 302 -9.21 -3.62 4.15
N MET A 303 -8.82 -3.23 2.93
CA MET A 303 -8.27 -1.92 2.60
C MET A 303 -9.07 -1.31 1.45
N SER A 304 -10.04 -0.45 1.79
CA SER A 304 -10.83 0.31 0.82
C SER A 304 -10.13 1.63 0.48
N LEU A 305 -8.87 1.53 0.08
CA LEU A 305 -8.00 2.65 -0.22
C LEU A 305 -7.09 2.28 -1.39
N GLY A 306 -6.59 3.30 -2.09
CA GLY A 306 -5.78 3.09 -3.28
C GLY A 306 -4.97 4.33 -3.65
N GLY A 307 -3.89 4.10 -4.39
CA GLY A 307 -3.03 5.15 -4.93
C GLY A 307 -2.13 4.62 -6.04
N GLY A 308 -1.86 5.47 -7.04
CA GLY A 308 -1.12 5.10 -8.24
C GLY A 308 -1.90 4.13 -9.14
N LEU A 309 -1.36 3.87 -10.34
CA LEU A 309 -1.94 2.93 -11.31
C LEU A 309 -0.83 2.06 -11.90
N PHE A 310 -1.05 0.75 -11.92
CA PHE A 310 -0.08 -0.25 -12.32
C PHE A 310 -0.71 -1.21 -13.33
N SER A 311 -0.05 -1.42 -14.47
CA SER A 311 -0.49 -2.34 -15.53
C SER A 311 -0.05 -3.79 -15.32
N SER A 312 0.71 -4.07 -14.27
CA SER A 312 1.21 -5.40 -13.91
C SER A 312 1.35 -5.53 -12.39
N ALA A 313 1.69 -6.72 -11.91
CA ALA A 313 1.89 -6.95 -10.48
C ALA A 313 2.99 -6.04 -9.93
N CYS A 314 2.70 -5.33 -8.84
CA CYS A 314 3.59 -4.34 -8.22
C CYS A 314 4.32 -4.93 -7.00
N ASP A 315 4.93 -6.11 -7.18
CA ASP A 315 5.59 -6.84 -6.08
C ASP A 315 6.88 -6.17 -5.59
N ASP A 316 7.36 -5.17 -6.32
CA ASP A 316 8.41 -4.25 -5.91
C ASP A 316 7.89 -3.12 -5.01
N GLU A 317 6.59 -2.99 -4.75
CA GLU A 317 6.06 -2.01 -3.80
C GLU A 317 6.27 -2.47 -2.33
N PRO A 318 6.40 -1.54 -1.38
CA PRO A 318 6.76 -1.86 0.01
C PRO A 318 5.69 -2.66 0.77
N TYR A 319 4.50 -2.82 0.18
CA TYR A 319 3.41 -3.64 0.69
C TYR A 319 3.69 -5.14 0.64
N LYS A 320 4.46 -5.60 -0.37
CA LYS A 320 4.61 -7.02 -0.67
C LYS A 320 5.01 -7.87 0.54
N PRO A 321 6.03 -7.51 1.35
CA PRO A 321 6.45 -8.35 2.47
C PRO A 321 5.40 -8.44 3.59
N PHE A 322 4.63 -7.37 3.81
CA PHE A 322 3.58 -7.33 4.84
C PHE A 322 2.37 -8.17 4.42
N ILE A 323 1.97 -8.07 3.15
CA ILE A 323 0.87 -8.88 2.59
C ILE A 323 1.27 -10.35 2.53
N ASP A 324 2.52 -10.67 2.19
CA ASP A 324 3.03 -12.05 2.23
C ASP A 324 3.07 -12.62 3.65
N ASN A 325 3.44 -11.81 4.64
CA ASN A 325 3.39 -12.20 6.04
C ASN A 325 1.94 -12.60 6.43
N LEU A 326 0.95 -11.76 6.11
CA LEU A 326 -0.46 -12.02 6.40
C LEU A 326 -1.00 -13.25 5.65
N ARG A 327 -0.72 -13.35 4.35
CA ARG A 327 -1.16 -14.49 3.51
C ARG A 327 -0.62 -15.81 4.05
N ALA A 328 0.66 -15.86 4.42
CA ALA A 328 1.27 -17.06 4.99
C ALA A 328 0.72 -17.42 6.38
N ALA A 329 0.11 -16.45 7.08
CA ALA A 329 -0.63 -16.68 8.32
C ALA A 329 -2.10 -17.07 8.08
N GLY A 330 -2.54 -17.24 6.82
CA GLY A 330 -3.93 -17.56 6.48
C GLY A 330 -4.88 -16.36 6.52
N ILE A 331 -4.35 -15.14 6.60
CA ILE A 331 -5.14 -13.90 6.65
C ILE A 331 -5.19 -13.30 5.25
N ALA A 332 -6.37 -13.24 4.64
CA ALA A 332 -6.54 -12.69 3.30
C ALA A 332 -6.46 -11.15 3.32
N THR A 333 -5.64 -10.55 2.47
CA THR A 333 -5.63 -9.09 2.27
C THR A 333 -6.50 -8.74 1.06
N VAL A 334 -7.66 -8.13 1.32
CA VAL A 334 -8.64 -7.70 0.29
C VAL A 334 -8.53 -6.20 0.09
N VAL A 335 -8.31 -5.78 -1.17
CA VAL A 335 -7.99 -4.39 -1.50
C VAL A 335 -8.80 -3.92 -2.70
N ALA A 336 -9.35 -2.70 -2.63
CA ALA A 336 -10.06 -2.10 -3.74
C ALA A 336 -9.15 -1.90 -4.97
N SER A 337 -9.63 -2.24 -6.18
CA SER A 337 -8.85 -2.08 -7.41
C SER A 337 -8.49 -0.63 -7.74
N GLY A 338 -9.25 0.34 -7.23
CA GLY A 338 -9.18 1.77 -7.57
C GLY A 338 -10.41 2.25 -8.35
N ASN A 339 -10.71 3.54 -8.27
CA ASN A 339 -11.91 4.18 -8.86
C ASN A 339 -11.58 5.18 -9.98
N ASP A 340 -10.36 5.16 -10.51
CA ASP A 340 -9.85 6.10 -11.53
C ASP A 340 -10.38 5.82 -12.95
N GLY A 341 -11.29 4.87 -13.13
CA GLY A 341 -11.84 4.48 -14.44
C GLY A 341 -10.87 3.70 -15.34
N ALA A 342 -9.71 3.30 -14.82
CA ALA A 342 -8.74 2.51 -15.56
C ALA A 342 -9.26 1.08 -15.81
N THR A 343 -9.16 0.60 -17.06
CA THR A 343 -9.73 -0.69 -17.49
C THR A 343 -8.69 -1.83 -17.54
N ASN A 344 -7.41 -1.50 -17.45
CA ASN A 344 -6.28 -2.42 -17.57
C ASN A 344 -5.20 -2.18 -16.50
N GLN A 345 -5.53 -1.47 -15.42
CA GLN A 345 -4.59 -1.12 -14.36
C GLN A 345 -5.26 -1.28 -13.00
N LEU A 346 -4.44 -1.55 -11.98
CA LEU A 346 -4.85 -1.63 -10.58
C LEU A 346 -4.08 -0.58 -9.76
N SER A 347 -4.71 -0.07 -8.71
CA SER A 347 -4.04 0.79 -7.73
C SER A 347 -3.21 -0.03 -6.73
N ALA A 348 -2.19 0.59 -6.12
CA ALA A 348 -1.52 -0.01 -4.97
C ALA A 348 -2.33 0.25 -3.69
N PRO A 349 -2.47 -0.76 -2.79
CA PRO A 349 -1.79 -2.06 -2.79
C PRO A 349 -2.50 -3.21 -3.55
N ALA A 350 -3.60 -2.97 -4.26
CA ALA A 350 -4.36 -4.02 -4.94
C ALA A 350 -3.60 -4.72 -6.09
N CYS A 351 -2.58 -4.07 -6.66
CA CYS A 351 -1.69 -4.65 -7.66
C CYS A 351 -0.70 -5.69 -7.11
N VAL A 352 -0.58 -5.86 -5.78
CA VAL A 352 0.31 -6.86 -5.18
C VAL A 352 -0.20 -8.28 -5.47
N SER A 353 0.67 -9.15 -5.98
CA SER A 353 0.27 -10.48 -6.46
C SER A 353 -0.34 -11.40 -5.40
N SER A 354 0.02 -11.20 -4.13
CA SER A 354 -0.50 -11.96 -3.00
C SER A 354 -1.79 -11.40 -2.40
N ALA A 355 -2.22 -10.21 -2.82
CA ALA A 355 -3.49 -9.59 -2.41
C ALA A 355 -4.68 -10.10 -3.25
N VAL A 356 -5.87 -9.96 -2.70
CA VAL A 356 -7.13 -10.17 -3.43
C VAL A 356 -7.65 -8.81 -3.88
N SER A 357 -7.52 -8.52 -5.17
CA SER A 357 -8.07 -7.30 -5.76
C SER A 357 -9.58 -7.41 -5.92
N ALA A 358 -10.32 -6.41 -5.43
CA ALA A 358 -11.76 -6.30 -5.55
C ALA A 358 -12.13 -5.22 -6.59
N PRO A 359 -12.60 -5.60 -7.80
CA PRO A 359 -12.96 -4.66 -8.87
C PRO A 359 -14.42 -4.26 -8.83
N THR A 360 -14.78 -3.01 -9.10
CA THR A 360 -16.17 -2.53 -9.12
C THR A 360 -16.97 -3.12 -10.30
N PRO A 361 -17.93 -4.05 -10.11
CA PRO A 361 -18.80 -4.51 -11.17
C PRO A 361 -19.92 -3.49 -11.35
N SER A 362 -20.07 -2.94 -12.55
CA SER A 362 -21.35 -2.30 -12.88
C SER A 362 -22.45 -3.36 -12.91
N ALA A 363 -23.65 -3.02 -12.41
CA ALA A 363 -24.84 -3.89 -12.43
C ALA A 363 -25.16 -4.46 -13.83
N ARG A 364 -24.61 -3.87 -14.89
CA ARG A 364 -24.72 -4.32 -16.29
C ARG A 364 -23.97 -5.61 -16.62
N TRP A 365 -22.93 -6.00 -15.87
CA TRP A 365 -22.08 -7.14 -16.24
C TRP A 365 -22.76 -8.51 -16.09
N ARG A 366 -23.79 -8.64 -15.24
CA ARG A 366 -24.56 -9.88 -15.09
C ARG A 366 -25.74 -9.99 -16.06
N ALA A 367 -26.32 -8.88 -16.50
CA ALA A 367 -27.29 -8.89 -17.61
C ALA A 367 -26.68 -9.48 -18.91
N ALA A 368 -25.35 -9.42 -19.04
CA ALA A 368 -24.59 -10.01 -20.15
C ALA A 368 -24.05 -11.44 -19.86
N GLY A 369 -24.31 -12.03 -18.69
CA GLY A 369 -23.89 -13.40 -18.35
C GLY A 369 -22.36 -13.63 -18.22
N ARG A 370 -21.56 -12.56 -18.09
CA ARG A 370 -20.08 -12.65 -18.13
C ARG A 370 -19.40 -12.82 -16.77
N TRP A 371 -20.13 -12.71 -15.67
CA TRP A 371 -19.60 -12.93 -14.32
C TRP A 371 -20.12 -14.27 -13.76
N ARG A 372 -19.21 -15.17 -13.42
CA ARG A 372 -19.50 -16.41 -12.66
C ARG A 372 -18.90 -16.28 -11.27
N PRO A 373 -19.67 -16.49 -10.19
CA PRO A 373 -19.12 -16.47 -8.83
C PRO A 373 -18.05 -17.55 -8.68
N PRO A 374 -17.01 -17.33 -7.85
CA PRO A 374 -16.08 -18.37 -7.46
C PRO A 374 -16.84 -19.56 -6.86
N THR A 375 -16.53 -20.77 -7.31
CA THR A 375 -17.02 -21.98 -6.66
C THR A 375 -16.14 -22.26 -5.44
N TRP A 376 -16.70 -22.09 -4.25
CA TRP A 376 -16.04 -22.47 -3.00
C TRP A 376 -15.91 -24.00 -2.98
N ARG A 377 -14.71 -24.54 -3.19
CA ARG A 377 -14.41 -25.94 -2.86
C ARG A 377 -13.99 -26.00 -1.41
N ALA A 378 -14.73 -26.76 -0.60
CA ALA A 378 -14.38 -27.06 0.77
C ALA A 378 -12.98 -27.73 0.84
N PRO A 379 -12.15 -27.41 1.85
CA PRO A 379 -11.08 -28.30 2.26
C PRO A 379 -11.71 -29.61 2.73
N GLY A 380 -11.24 -30.75 2.22
CA GLY A 380 -11.72 -32.07 2.65
C GLY A 380 -11.44 -32.32 4.14
N PRO A 381 -12.25 -33.18 4.80
CA PRO A 381 -12.03 -33.53 6.20
C PRO A 381 -10.67 -34.22 6.37
N SER A 382 -9.92 -33.80 7.39
CA SER A 382 -8.68 -34.41 7.87
C SER A 382 -8.93 -35.76 8.51
#